data_AF-A0A6A3FJK5-F1
#
_entry.id   AF-A0A6A3FJK5-F1
#
_cell.length_a   1.000
_cell.length_b   1.000
_cell.length_c   1.000
_cell.angle_alpha   90.00
_cell.angle_beta   90.00
_cell.angle_gamma   90.00
#
_symmetry.space_group_name_H-M   'P 1'
#
loop_
_entity.id
_entity.type
_entity.pdbx_description
1 polymer ?
#
loop_
_entity_poly.entity_id
_entity_poly.type
_entity_poly.pdbx_seq_one_letter_code
_entity_poly.pdbx_strand_id
1 'polypeptide(L)'
;MEAELAELSAGERLSQQEVRRLTCEAMAARRFPPVMQYPESRRGDFLLSTLFSWPVVVWVPESLLASKKPVCTVRGCSCTPRVKEYKQRVVEEVDTKCHLLYIKYQCTGATKKSGLSKDLMELVHEGMLSPHGLSSTVDNIKRRREKR
;
A
#
# COMPACT_ATOMS: atom_id res chain seq x y z
N MET A 1 -8.90 28.53 -23.82
CA MET A 1 -7.63 28.50 -23.05
C MET A 1 -7.76 27.88 -21.65
N GLU A 2 -8.95 27.52 -21.15
CA GLU A 2 -9.09 26.85 -19.84
C GLU A 2 -9.21 25.31 -19.93
N ALA A 3 -9.35 24.75 -21.14
CA ALA A 3 -9.49 23.31 -21.35
C ALA A 3 -8.14 22.57 -21.56
N GLU A 4 -7.06 23.26 -21.91
CA GLU A 4 -5.73 22.65 -22.13
C GLU A 4 -4.92 22.45 -20.84
N LEU A 5 -5.28 23.12 -19.74
CA LEU A 5 -4.58 22.98 -18.45
C LEU A 5 -5.09 21.79 -17.61
N ALA A 6 -6.17 21.14 -18.04
CA ALA A 6 -6.69 19.92 -17.42
C ALA A 6 -6.05 18.63 -18.00
N GLU A 7 -5.29 18.73 -19.11
CA GLU A 7 -4.70 17.60 -19.83
C GLU A 7 -3.18 17.43 -19.63
N LEU A 8 -2.60 18.01 -18.58
CA LEU A 8 -1.36 17.48 -17.99
C LEU A 8 -1.73 16.45 -16.91
N SER A 9 -2.33 15.34 -17.32
CA SER A 9 -2.73 14.22 -16.48
C SER A 9 -1.52 13.37 -16.03
N ALA A 10 -0.44 14.01 -15.59
CA ALA A 10 0.69 13.34 -14.98
C ALA A 10 0.26 12.79 -13.61
N GLY A 11 -0.32 11.58 -13.64
CA GLY A 11 -1.01 10.90 -12.55
C GLY A 11 -1.86 9.72 -13.03
N GLU A 12 -1.54 9.13 -14.20
CA GLU A 12 -2.22 7.93 -14.68
C GLU A 12 -2.10 6.81 -13.64
N ARG A 13 -3.23 6.13 -13.36
CA ARG A 13 -3.22 4.90 -12.55
C ARG A 13 -2.15 3.97 -13.09
N LEU A 14 -1.28 3.50 -12.20
CA LEU A 14 -0.28 2.50 -12.55
C LEU A 14 -0.97 1.25 -13.12
N SER A 15 -0.35 0.59 -14.09
CA SER A 15 -0.88 -0.68 -14.60
C SER A 15 -0.93 -1.74 -13.48
N GLN A 16 -1.87 -2.68 -13.56
CA GLN A 16 -1.97 -3.75 -12.56
C GLN A 16 -0.68 -4.60 -12.46
N GLN A 17 0.01 -4.78 -13.58
CA GLN A 17 1.31 -5.43 -13.61
C GLN A 17 2.35 -4.65 -12.82
N GLU A 18 2.35 -3.32 -12.95
CA GLU A 18 3.29 -2.44 -12.26
C GLU A 18 3.02 -2.37 -10.76
N VAL A 19 1.75 -2.26 -10.36
CA VAL A 19 1.35 -2.33 -8.95
C VAL A 19 1.83 -3.63 -8.33
N ARG A 20 1.61 -4.76 -9.01
CA ARG A 20 2.07 -6.08 -8.54
C ARG A 20 3.60 -6.14 -8.46
N ARG A 21 4.30 -5.66 -9.49
CA ARG A 21 5.77 -5.65 -9.56
C ARG A 21 6.38 -4.90 -8.38
N LEU A 22 5.98 -3.65 -8.16
CA LEU A 22 6.47 -2.79 -7.08
C LEU A 22 6.15 -3.37 -5.70
N THR A 23 4.95 -3.94 -5.54
CA THR A 23 4.53 -4.59 -4.29
C THR A 23 5.40 -5.82 -3.97
N CYS A 24 5.65 -6.68 -4.97
CA CYS A 24 6.51 -7.84 -4.81
C CYS A 24 7.96 -7.45 -4.52
N GLU A 25 8.48 -6.41 -5.20
CA GLU A 25 9.82 -5.89 -4.98
C GLU A 25 10.00 -5.40 -3.54
N ALA A 26 9.04 -4.61 -3.02
CA ALA A 26 9.05 -4.16 -1.63
C ALA A 26 9.00 -5.32 -0.63
N MET A 27 8.21 -6.36 -0.92
CA MET A 27 8.14 -7.58 -0.09
C MET A 27 9.45 -8.40 -0.12
N ALA A 28 10.12 -8.45 -1.28
CA ALA A 28 11.41 -9.12 -1.43
C ALA A 28 12.48 -8.38 -0.62
N ALA A 29 12.56 -7.06 -0.82
CA ALA A 29 13.53 -6.15 -0.19
C ALA A 29 13.21 -5.78 1.27
N ARG A 30 12.13 -6.32 1.84
CA ARG A 30 11.67 -5.98 3.21
C ARG A 30 11.59 -4.47 3.46
N ARG A 31 11.06 -3.73 2.48
CA ARG A 31 10.90 -2.27 2.54
C ARG A 31 9.75 -1.90 3.47
N PHE A 32 9.99 -2.04 4.76
CA PHE A 32 9.09 -1.63 5.82
C PHE A 32 9.89 -1.10 7.01
N PRO A 33 9.61 0.11 7.54
CA PRO A 33 8.45 0.97 7.27
C PRO A 33 8.39 1.49 5.82
N PRO A 34 7.20 1.84 5.32
CA PRO A 34 7.02 2.34 3.95
C PRO A 34 7.74 3.67 3.80
N VAL A 35 8.41 3.83 2.67
CA VAL A 35 9.11 5.07 2.30
C VAL A 35 8.58 5.57 0.96
N MET A 36 8.56 6.89 0.81
CA MET A 36 8.22 7.55 -0.45
C MET A 36 9.27 7.20 -1.52
N GLN A 37 8.84 6.60 -2.62
CA GLN A 37 9.70 6.29 -3.76
C GLN A 37 9.41 7.29 -4.86
N TYR A 38 10.32 8.24 -5.03
CA TYR A 38 10.22 9.24 -6.09
C TYR A 38 10.64 8.63 -7.44
N PRO A 39 10.11 9.11 -8.57
CA PRO A 39 10.43 8.58 -9.88
C PRO A 39 11.94 8.60 -10.20
N GLU A 40 12.65 9.67 -9.81
CA GLU A 40 14.10 9.83 -10.02
C GLU A 40 14.95 8.79 -9.28
N SER A 41 14.41 8.17 -8.23
CA SER A 41 15.10 7.14 -7.45
C SER A 41 14.99 5.75 -8.07
N ARG A 42 14.10 5.56 -9.06
CA ARG A 42 13.85 4.27 -9.70
C ARG A 42 14.88 4.02 -10.79
N ARG A 43 15.89 3.19 -10.49
CA ARG A 43 16.93 2.80 -11.46
C ARG A 43 16.32 2.17 -12.71
N GLY A 44 16.69 2.67 -13.88
CA GLY A 44 16.43 2.04 -15.18
C GLY A 44 15.49 2.80 -16.13
N ASP A 45 14.87 3.90 -15.70
CA ASP A 45 14.07 4.76 -16.57
C ASP A 45 14.86 6.03 -16.96
N PHE A 46 15.12 6.19 -18.26
CA PHE A 46 15.89 7.31 -18.82
C PHE A 46 15.00 8.37 -19.49
N LEU A 47 13.68 8.18 -19.49
CA LEU A 47 12.74 9.11 -20.11
C LEU A 47 12.41 10.24 -19.13
N LEU A 48 12.63 11.49 -19.55
CA LEU A 48 12.28 12.66 -18.72
C LEU A 48 10.80 12.70 -18.34
N SER A 49 9.92 12.07 -19.13
CA SER A 49 8.49 11.96 -18.83
C SER A 49 8.21 11.20 -17.52
N THR A 50 9.07 10.26 -17.10
CA THR A 50 8.85 9.52 -15.85
C THR A 50 9.07 10.38 -14.62
N LEU A 51 9.88 11.44 -14.71
CA LEU A 51 10.12 12.39 -13.61
C LEU A 51 8.85 13.16 -13.22
N PHE A 52 7.88 13.27 -14.13
CA PHE A 52 6.58 13.90 -13.85
C PHE A 52 5.56 12.93 -13.24
N SER A 53 5.90 11.65 -13.09
CA SER A 53 5.01 10.67 -12.46
C SER A 53 4.90 10.92 -10.96
N TRP A 54 3.77 10.54 -10.35
CA TRP A 54 3.64 10.67 -8.90
C TRP A 54 4.54 9.67 -8.16
N PRO A 55 5.12 10.08 -7.01
CA PRO A 55 5.80 9.17 -6.10
C PRO A 55 4.93 7.99 -5.68
N VAL A 56 5.57 6.89 -5.32
CA VAL A 56 4.91 5.65 -4.92
C VAL A 56 5.26 5.30 -3.47
N VAL A 57 4.24 4.98 -2.68
CA VAL A 57 4.37 4.40 -1.34
C VAL A 57 3.85 2.97 -1.38
N VAL A 58 4.65 2.00 -0.93
CA VAL A 58 4.25 0.59 -0.91
C VAL A 58 4.01 0.13 0.53
N TRP A 59 2.76 -0.17 0.86
CA TRP A 59 2.33 -0.66 2.17
C TRP A 59 2.23 -2.19 2.19
N VAL A 60 3.27 -2.85 2.71
CA VAL A 60 3.31 -4.31 2.88
C VAL A 60 3.98 -4.67 4.22
N PRO A 61 3.26 -4.56 5.34
CA PRO A 61 3.79 -4.90 6.67
C PRO A 61 4.14 -6.39 6.82
N GLU A 62 3.56 -7.25 5.98
CA GLU A 62 3.84 -8.69 5.93
C GLU A 62 5.29 -8.99 5.55
N SER A 63 5.98 -8.03 4.93
CA SER A 63 7.41 -8.15 4.58
C SER A 63 8.32 -8.28 5.80
N LEU A 64 7.88 -7.82 6.98
CA LEU A 64 8.57 -8.00 8.25
C LEU A 64 8.40 -9.42 8.84
N LEU A 65 7.39 -10.16 8.41
CA LEU A 65 7.14 -11.51 8.92
C LEU A 65 8.17 -12.47 8.31
N ALA A 66 8.78 -13.32 9.15
CA ALA A 66 9.75 -14.31 8.68
C ALA A 66 9.17 -15.23 7.59
N SER A 67 7.88 -15.56 7.69
CA SER A 67 7.15 -16.36 6.71
C SER A 67 6.78 -15.59 5.43
N LYS A 68 6.86 -14.24 5.45
CA LYS A 68 6.31 -13.33 4.44
C LYS A 68 4.83 -13.60 4.10
N LYS A 69 4.10 -14.24 5.00
CA LYS A 69 2.69 -14.61 4.83
C LYS A 69 1.79 -13.70 5.68
N PRO A 70 0.66 -13.23 5.15
CA PRO A 70 -0.30 -12.46 5.93
C PRO A 70 -0.90 -13.29 7.07
N VAL A 71 -1.27 -12.61 8.15
CA VAL A 71 -2.05 -13.18 9.26
C VAL A 71 -3.49 -12.69 9.14
N CYS A 72 -4.46 -13.59 9.37
CA CYS A 72 -5.86 -13.21 9.29
C CYS A 72 -6.26 -12.21 10.38
N THR A 73 -6.90 -11.12 9.97
CA THR A 73 -7.41 -10.11 10.91
C THR A 73 -8.80 -10.45 11.44
N VAL A 74 -9.51 -11.47 10.91
CA VAL A 74 -10.77 -11.98 11.48
C VAL A 74 -10.51 -12.54 12.88
N ARG A 75 -11.30 -12.10 13.87
CA ARG A 75 -11.20 -12.62 15.25
C ARG A 75 -11.44 -14.13 15.27
N GLY A 76 -10.52 -14.86 15.91
CA GLY A 76 -10.59 -16.33 16.02
C GLY A 76 -10.21 -17.12 14.76
N CYS A 77 -9.81 -16.48 13.64
CA CYS A 77 -9.30 -17.22 12.47
C CYS A 77 -7.79 -17.40 12.55
N SER A 78 -7.33 -18.64 12.49
CA SER A 78 -5.91 -19.03 12.33
C SER A 78 -5.50 -19.26 10.87
N CYS A 79 -6.41 -18.98 9.94
CA CYS A 79 -6.18 -19.14 8.51
C CYS A 79 -5.05 -18.22 8.01
N THR A 80 -4.31 -18.67 6.99
CA THR A 80 -3.44 -17.79 6.18
C THR A 80 -4.29 -17.19 5.06
N PRO A 81 -4.57 -15.86 5.07
CA PRO A 81 -5.35 -15.22 4.02
C PRO A 81 -4.66 -15.34 2.66
N ARG A 82 -5.47 -15.49 1.61
CA ARG A 82 -4.97 -15.45 0.23
C ARG A 82 -4.97 -14.03 -0.30
N VAL A 83 -4.06 -13.73 -1.22
CA VAL A 83 -4.12 -12.49 -2.00
C VAL A 83 -5.42 -12.50 -2.80
N LYS A 84 -6.22 -11.44 -2.66
CA LYS A 84 -7.42 -11.22 -3.48
C LYS A 84 -7.11 -10.28 -4.63
N GLU A 85 -6.39 -9.19 -4.37
CA GLU A 85 -6.13 -8.15 -5.37
C GLU A 85 -4.94 -7.29 -4.95
N TYR A 86 -4.14 -6.82 -5.91
CA TYR A 86 -3.17 -5.75 -5.70
C TYR A 86 -3.87 -4.42 -5.97
N LYS A 87 -3.93 -3.56 -4.96
CA LYS A 87 -4.66 -2.30 -5.00
C LYS A 87 -3.69 -1.14 -5.08
N GLN A 88 -4.15 -0.08 -5.76
CA GLN A 88 -3.57 1.25 -5.71
C GLN A 88 -4.65 2.24 -5.30
N ARG A 89 -4.25 3.32 -4.63
CA ARG A 89 -5.05 4.50 -4.41
C ARG A 89 -4.17 5.73 -4.56
N VAL A 90 -4.77 6.83 -4.99
CA VAL A 90 -4.14 8.14 -4.93
C VAL A 90 -4.37 8.68 -3.54
N VAL A 91 -3.31 9.19 -2.92
CA VAL A 91 -3.40 9.96 -1.68
C VAL A 91 -2.85 11.34 -1.95
N GLU A 92 -3.66 12.33 -1.59
CA GLU A 92 -3.36 13.74 -1.72
C GLU A 92 -3.02 14.29 -0.35
N GLU A 93 -1.82 14.86 -0.23
CA GLU A 93 -1.34 15.63 0.91
C GLU A 93 -1.28 17.11 0.51
N VAL A 94 -1.09 18.01 1.47
CA VAL A 94 -1.13 19.48 1.25
C VAL A 94 -0.20 19.90 0.10
N ASP A 95 0.98 19.29 -0.01
CA ASP A 95 2.01 19.68 -0.98
C ASP A 95 2.33 18.58 -2.01
N THR A 96 1.72 17.39 -1.94
CA THR A 96 2.13 16.25 -2.78
C THR A 96 1.01 15.24 -3.01
N LYS A 97 0.93 14.70 -4.23
CA LYS A 97 0.11 13.52 -4.55
C LYS A 97 1.00 12.30 -4.71
N CYS A 98 0.58 11.15 -4.19
CA CYS A 98 1.31 9.90 -4.33
C CYS A 98 0.39 8.70 -4.59
N HIS A 99 0.95 7.65 -5.17
CA HIS A 99 0.29 6.36 -5.29
C HIS A 99 0.59 5.48 -4.08
N LEU A 100 -0.43 5.17 -3.28
CA LEU A 100 -0.37 4.16 -2.24
C LEU A 100 -0.73 2.78 -2.81
N LEU A 101 0.23 1.86 -2.77
CA LEU A 101 0.07 0.47 -3.19
C LEU A 101 -0.07 -0.45 -1.99
N TYR A 102 -1.00 -1.38 -2.02
CA TYR A 102 -1.24 -2.34 -0.93
C TYR A 102 -1.88 -3.62 -1.42
N ILE A 103 -1.82 -4.68 -0.60
CA ILE A 103 -2.40 -5.97 -0.91
C ILE A 103 -3.75 -6.12 -0.21
N LYS A 104 -4.80 -6.39 -0.98
CA LYS A 104 -6.09 -6.81 -0.45
C LYS A 104 -6.07 -8.31 -0.24
N TYR A 105 -6.22 -8.74 1.01
CA TYR A 105 -6.32 -10.15 1.36
C TYR A 105 -7.76 -10.62 1.55
N GLN A 106 -8.00 -11.90 1.28
CA GLN A 106 -9.26 -12.59 1.54
C GLN A 106 -9.03 -13.72 2.55
N CYS A 107 -9.79 -13.69 3.63
CA CYS A 107 -9.89 -14.77 4.59
C CYS A 107 -10.34 -16.07 3.89
N THR A 108 -9.69 -17.18 4.21
CA THR A 108 -9.97 -18.52 3.68
C THR A 108 -10.70 -19.42 4.69
N GLY A 109 -10.98 -18.92 5.91
CA GLY A 109 -11.73 -19.65 6.93
C GLY A 109 -13.22 -19.79 6.63
N ALA A 110 -13.90 -20.67 7.39
CA ALA A 110 -15.30 -21.05 7.19
C ALA A 110 -16.29 -19.86 7.24
N THR A 111 -15.97 -18.80 7.99
CA THR A 111 -16.76 -17.57 8.04
C THR A 111 -16.38 -16.63 6.89
N LYS A 112 -17.02 -16.81 5.72
CA LYS A 112 -16.85 -15.98 4.51
C LYS A 112 -17.41 -14.54 4.65
N LYS A 113 -17.30 -13.90 5.81
CA LYS A 113 -17.71 -12.49 5.96
C LYS A 113 -16.68 -11.59 5.29
N SER A 114 -17.19 -10.68 4.48
CA SER A 114 -16.49 -9.81 3.54
C SER A 114 -15.29 -9.06 4.11
N GLY A 115 -14.12 -9.30 3.53
CA GLY A 115 -13.04 -8.32 3.32
C GLY A 115 -12.39 -7.66 4.53
N LEU A 116 -11.24 -8.21 4.95
CA LEU A 116 -10.26 -7.64 5.90
C LEU A 116 -9.70 -6.26 5.52
N SER A 117 -10.11 -5.73 4.37
CA SER A 117 -9.48 -4.64 3.66
C SER A 117 -10.07 -3.28 4.01
N LYS A 118 -11.25 -3.17 4.63
CA LYS A 118 -11.82 -1.85 4.94
C LYS A 118 -11.18 -1.28 6.20
N ASP A 119 -11.28 -2.00 7.31
CA ASP A 119 -10.71 -1.60 8.61
C ASP A 119 -9.18 -1.43 8.54
N LEU A 120 -8.49 -2.30 7.79
CA LEU A 120 -7.05 -2.15 7.57
C LEU A 120 -6.74 -0.88 6.76
N MET A 121 -7.57 -0.54 5.77
CA MET A 121 -7.36 0.65 4.96
C MET A 121 -7.71 1.94 5.68
N GLU A 122 -8.72 1.93 6.56
CA GLU A 122 -9.01 3.06 7.45
C GLU A 122 -7.81 3.32 8.38
N LEU A 123 -7.21 2.27 8.96
CA LEU A 123 -5.99 2.41 9.76
C LEU A 123 -4.77 2.88 8.98
N VAL A 124 -4.58 2.42 7.74
CA VAL A 124 -3.48 2.89 6.88
C VAL A 124 -3.69 4.35 6.50
N HIS A 125 -4.91 4.72 6.12
CA HIS A 125 -5.26 6.10 5.80
C HIS A 125 -5.09 7.02 7.01
N GLU A 126 -5.62 6.64 8.17
CA GLU A 126 -5.38 7.34 9.44
C GLU A 126 -3.89 7.42 9.79
N GLY A 127 -3.12 6.37 9.51
CA GLY A 127 -1.67 6.37 9.69
C GLY A 127 -0.93 7.33 8.79
N MET A 128 -1.33 7.42 7.52
CA MET A 128 -0.70 8.35 6.57
C MET A 128 -1.07 9.80 6.86
N LEU A 129 -2.28 10.04 7.36
CA LEU A 129 -2.74 11.38 7.74
C LEU A 129 -2.38 11.77 9.18
N SER A 130 -1.81 10.85 9.97
CA SER A 130 -1.44 11.11 11.35
C SER A 130 -0.15 11.94 11.41
N PRO A 131 -0.03 12.92 12.33
CA PRO A 131 1.23 13.63 12.58
C PRO A 131 2.35 12.70 13.11
N HIS A 132 2.00 11.49 13.56
CA HIS A 132 2.95 10.44 13.96
C HIS A 132 3.24 9.42 12.84
N GLY A 133 2.64 9.64 11.67
CA GLY A 133 2.81 8.84 10.48
C GLY A 133 2.45 7.37 10.65
N LEU A 134 2.95 6.59 9.70
CA LEU A 134 2.70 5.17 9.53
C LEU A 134 3.17 4.30 10.70
N SER A 135 4.13 4.76 11.49
CA SER A 135 4.67 4.04 12.65
C SER A 135 3.60 3.78 13.70
N SER A 136 2.75 4.77 13.99
CA SER A 136 1.70 4.61 15.01
C SER A 136 0.62 3.59 14.57
N THR A 137 0.31 3.53 13.28
CA THR A 137 -0.61 2.53 12.71
C THR A 137 -0.05 1.13 12.84
N VAL A 138 1.25 0.94 12.63
CA VAL A 138 1.91 -0.35 12.83
C VAL A 138 1.82 -0.80 14.26
N ASP A 139 2.09 0.09 15.21
CA ASP A 139 2.01 -0.23 16.63
C ASP A 139 0.58 -0.53 17.06
N ASN A 140 -0.41 0.18 16.51
CA ASN A 140 -1.83 -0.15 16.68
C ASN A 140 -2.19 -1.55 16.16
N ILE A 141 -1.68 -1.92 14.98
CA ILE A 141 -1.87 -3.26 14.41
C ILE A 141 -1.19 -4.32 15.29
N LYS A 142 0.04 -4.08 15.76
CA LYS A 142 0.78 -4.99 16.67
C LYS A 142 0.05 -5.17 18.00
N ARG A 143 -0.34 -4.08 18.67
CA ARG A 143 -1.11 -4.14 19.93
C ARG A 143 -2.42 -4.91 19.80
N ARG A 144 -3.13 -4.76 18.68
CA ARG A 144 -4.36 -5.52 18.39
C ARG A 144 -4.10 -7.00 18.11
N ARG A 145 -2.89 -7.37 17.71
CA ARG A 145 -2.45 -8.77 17.54
C ARG A 145 -2.03 -9.38 18.87
N GLU A 146 -1.36 -8.62 19.74
CA GLU A 146 -0.90 -9.06 21.07
C GLU A 146 -2.05 -9.26 22.08
N LYS A 147 -3.15 -8.51 21.95
CA LYS A 147 -4.36 -8.68 22.77
C LYS A 147 -5.27 -9.83 22.33
N ARG A 148 -4.77 -10.79 21.55
CA ARG A 148 -5.50 -12.00 21.10
C ARG A 148 -4.94 -13.22 21.80
#